data_AF-A0A954MSE2-F1
#
_entry.id   AF-A0A954MSE2-F1
#
_cell.length_a   1.000
_cell.length_b   1.000
_cell.length_c   1.000
_cell.angle_alpha   90.00
_cell.angle_beta   90.00
_cell.angle_gamma   90.00
#
_symmetry.space_group_name_H-M   'P 1'
#
loop_
_entity.id
_entity.type
_entity.pdbx_description
1 polymer ?
#
loop_
_entity_poly.entity_id
_entity_poly.type
_entity_poly.pdbx_seq_one_letter_code
_entity_poly.pdbx_strand_id
1 'polypeptide(L)'
;MYWEQKVEYAALTDIGFRRTNNQDSCAALVAPDRDSFEAKGHIFVVADGMGGHAVGELASRMATDLIPHTFVKSMAPTVPQALHDALSEANSQIFHRALQNQDFFSMGTTGTTLVLSPLGAFAGHVGDSRLYRVRGGLIEQLTFDHSVQWELTRNSKVPIDPAVMMEYKNVITRSLGPHASVQIDIEGPYTIHPEDIYILCSDGLSGLVSDEEIGMITSELPAPEACQMLVDLANLRGGADNITVVVVRVGDLPKGLAPLPESTTVSIDEPIQPGWGWFIALCGHTALFCLSITMIALGRVVEGLLVLGLVLIISGALFVAWMRLFYDRHPQQAFKIRTGRPYRTSSSSFNPKFLTQMASLESILKQTADEAGWGINWDSYNEAMTLANQAWEMRSAGGTMHHISVALRRLLSQLQAKRRR
;
A
#
# COMPACT_ATOMS: atom_id res chain seq x y z
N MET A 1 -16.60 -7.56 6.13
CA MET A 1 -16.32 -7.61 7.59
C MET A 1 -17.45 -6.90 8.33
N TYR A 2 -17.79 -7.29 9.56
CA TYR A 2 -18.78 -6.58 10.38
C TYR A 2 -18.14 -5.49 11.23
N TRP A 3 -18.88 -4.41 11.54
CA TRP A 3 -18.40 -3.31 12.40
C TRP A 3 -18.01 -3.79 13.80
N GLU A 4 -18.73 -4.77 14.34
CA GLU A 4 -18.51 -5.32 15.68
C GLU A 4 -17.25 -6.20 15.77
N GLN A 5 -16.61 -6.55 14.65
CA GLN A 5 -15.32 -7.25 14.65
C GLN A 5 -14.22 -6.28 15.04
N LYS A 6 -13.49 -6.60 16.11
CA LYS A 6 -12.34 -5.81 16.54
C LYS A 6 -11.21 -5.90 15.51
N VAL A 7 -10.52 -4.78 15.30
CA VAL A 7 -9.26 -4.73 14.55
C VAL A 7 -8.16 -4.35 15.53
N GLU A 8 -7.22 -5.26 15.76
CA GLU A 8 -5.98 -4.95 16.45
C GLU A 8 -4.93 -4.56 15.40
N TYR A 9 -4.20 -3.48 15.62
CA TYR A 9 -3.09 -3.13 14.74
C TYR A 9 -1.93 -2.54 15.50
N ALA A 10 -0.75 -2.66 14.91
CA ALA A 10 0.45 -1.96 15.35
C ALA A 10 1.23 -1.49 14.12
N ALA A 11 1.96 -0.40 14.29
CA ALA A 11 2.83 0.16 13.27
C ALA A 11 4.18 0.50 13.92
N LEU A 12 5.26 0.20 13.22
CA LEU A 12 6.61 0.57 13.64
C LEU A 12 7.43 0.99 12.42
N THR A 13 8.18 2.07 12.58
CA THR A 13 9.13 2.56 11.59
C THR A 13 10.48 2.81 12.27
N ASP A 14 11.57 2.42 11.61
CA ASP A 14 12.94 2.55 12.10
C ASP A 14 13.85 3.05 10.98
N ILE A 15 14.81 3.91 11.34
CA ILE A 15 15.78 4.47 10.38
C ILE A 15 16.64 3.37 9.75
N GLY A 16 16.88 2.27 10.45
CA GLY A 16 17.88 1.29 10.08
C GLY A 16 19.29 1.68 10.55
N PHE A 17 20.21 0.73 10.48
CA PHE A 17 21.60 0.97 10.89
C PHE A 17 22.45 1.74 9.88
N ARG A 18 22.11 1.72 8.58
CA ARG A 18 22.93 2.32 7.53
C ARG A 18 22.43 3.66 6.99
N ARG A 19 21.23 4.09 7.39
CA ARG A 19 20.69 5.41 7.03
C ARG A 19 20.85 6.42 8.17
N THR A 20 20.73 7.69 7.81
CA THR A 20 20.76 8.85 8.72
C THR A 20 19.40 9.49 8.91
N ASN A 21 18.52 9.38 7.91
CA ASN A 21 17.15 9.88 7.93
C ASN A 21 16.19 8.73 7.67
N ASN A 22 14.98 8.86 8.19
CA ASN A 22 13.87 7.97 7.84
C ASN A 22 13.04 8.63 6.74
N GLN A 23 13.05 8.05 5.54
CA GLN A 23 12.24 8.49 4.42
C GLN A 23 10.95 7.67 4.29
N ASP A 24 10.76 6.65 5.13
CA ASP A 24 9.49 5.93 5.21
C ASP A 24 8.46 6.69 6.05
N SER A 25 7.19 6.44 5.77
CA SER A 25 6.05 6.86 6.58
C SER A 25 4.97 5.77 6.58
N CYS A 26 4.15 5.76 7.63
CA CYS A 26 2.94 4.94 7.68
C CYS A 26 1.79 5.69 8.37
N ALA A 27 0.55 5.30 8.04
CA ALA A 27 -0.65 5.82 8.67
C ALA A 27 -1.69 4.73 8.85
N ALA A 28 -2.49 4.86 9.91
CA ALA A 28 -3.63 4.00 10.19
C ALA A 28 -4.82 4.88 10.58
N LEU A 29 -5.92 4.77 9.83
CA LEU A 29 -7.16 5.50 10.09
C LEU A 29 -8.31 4.49 10.19
N VAL A 30 -8.67 4.18 11.43
CA VAL A 30 -9.79 3.31 11.77
C VAL A 30 -11.06 4.15 11.79
N ALA A 31 -12.09 3.73 11.05
CA ALA A 31 -13.43 4.33 11.11
C ALA A 31 -13.89 4.58 12.57
N PRO A 32 -14.31 5.81 12.91
CA PRO A 32 -14.65 6.19 14.29
C PRO A 32 -16.04 5.70 14.73
N ASP A 33 -16.92 5.42 13.77
CA ASP A 33 -18.30 5.01 13.99
C ASP A 33 -18.76 4.04 12.89
N ARG A 34 -19.94 3.44 13.11
CA ARG A 34 -20.53 2.43 12.23
C ARG A 34 -20.84 2.98 10.83
N ASP A 35 -21.36 4.20 10.73
CA ASP A 35 -21.76 4.78 9.44
C ASP A 35 -20.52 5.04 8.58
N SER A 36 -19.45 5.55 9.20
CA SER A 36 -18.13 5.73 8.57
C SER A 36 -17.54 4.39 8.10
N PHE A 37 -17.66 3.33 8.91
CA PHE A 37 -17.20 2.00 8.53
C PHE A 37 -18.02 1.39 7.39
N GLU A 38 -19.35 1.51 7.44
CA GLU A 38 -20.24 1.00 6.39
C GLU A 38 -19.99 1.74 5.06
N ALA A 39 -19.64 3.03 5.10
CA ALA A 39 -19.33 3.82 3.93
C ALA A 39 -17.96 3.51 3.29
N LYS A 40 -16.89 3.38 4.10
CA LYS A 40 -15.51 3.29 3.58
C LYS A 40 -14.63 2.23 4.26
N GLY A 41 -14.90 1.86 5.51
CA GLY A 41 -14.10 0.90 6.27
C GLY A 41 -12.88 1.52 6.95
N HIS A 42 -11.93 0.67 7.37
CA HIS A 42 -10.64 1.09 7.94
C HIS A 42 -9.57 1.16 6.85
N ILE A 43 -8.68 2.15 6.89
CA ILE A 43 -7.58 2.30 5.92
C ILE A 43 -6.21 2.33 6.62
N PHE A 44 -5.25 1.61 6.06
CA PHE A 44 -3.86 1.56 6.48
C PHE A 44 -2.96 1.83 5.29
N VAL A 45 -1.85 2.54 5.50
CA VAL A 45 -0.94 2.99 4.44
C VAL A 45 0.51 2.85 4.88
N VAL A 46 1.37 2.37 3.97
CA VAL A 46 2.83 2.45 4.05
C VAL A 46 3.34 3.12 2.78
N ALA A 47 4.28 4.05 2.95
CA ALA A 47 4.92 4.80 1.88
C ALA A 47 6.43 4.87 2.14
N ASP A 48 7.22 4.50 1.15
CA ASP A 48 8.68 4.54 1.15
C ASP A 48 9.13 5.69 0.26
N GLY A 49 9.79 6.69 0.84
CA GLY A 49 10.16 7.93 0.19
C GLY A 49 11.50 7.84 -0.54
N MET A 50 11.52 8.21 -1.82
CA MET A 50 12.73 8.23 -2.63
C MET A 50 13.09 9.65 -3.06
N GLY A 51 14.38 9.86 -3.34
CA GLY A 51 14.97 11.15 -3.66
C GLY A 51 16.01 11.58 -2.63
N GLY A 52 16.60 12.77 -2.79
CA GLY A 52 17.54 13.31 -1.81
C GLY A 52 16.93 13.36 -0.40
N HIS A 53 17.73 13.14 0.64
CA HIS A 53 17.31 12.95 2.05
C HIS A 53 15.96 13.59 2.44
N ALA A 54 15.86 14.93 2.51
CA ALA A 54 14.66 15.63 2.97
C ALA A 54 13.46 15.54 1.99
N VAL A 55 13.72 15.25 0.72
CA VAL A 55 12.73 15.21 -0.36
C VAL A 55 11.90 13.93 -0.28
N GLY A 56 12.54 12.78 -0.08
CA GLY A 56 11.84 11.50 0.10
C GLY A 56 10.98 11.49 1.36
N GLU A 57 11.52 11.98 2.48
CA GLU A 57 10.79 12.10 3.76
C GLU A 57 9.56 13.01 3.65
N LEU A 58 9.61 14.06 2.81
CA LEU A 58 8.44 14.88 2.54
C LEU A 58 7.41 14.14 1.68
N ALA A 59 7.86 13.40 0.66
CA ALA A 59 6.97 12.69 -0.27
C ALA A 59 6.16 11.60 0.43
N SER A 60 6.81 10.74 1.21
CA SER A 60 6.14 9.66 1.94
C SER A 60 5.17 10.19 2.98
N ARG A 61 5.53 11.26 3.71
CA ARG A 61 4.62 11.94 4.64
C ARG A 61 3.40 12.51 3.94
N MET A 62 3.60 13.21 2.81
CA MET A 62 2.48 13.70 2.00
C MET A 62 1.56 12.57 1.57
N ALA A 63 2.09 11.43 1.12
CA ALA A 63 1.28 10.28 0.74
C ALA A 63 0.48 9.73 1.93
N THR A 64 1.11 9.51 3.09
CA THR A 64 0.43 8.96 4.28
C THR A 64 -0.59 9.90 4.90
N ASP A 65 -0.43 11.21 4.72
CA ASP A 65 -1.41 12.19 5.16
C ASP A 65 -2.57 12.30 4.16
N LEU A 66 -2.27 12.44 2.86
CA LEU A 66 -3.27 12.71 1.84
C LEU A 66 -4.15 11.49 1.53
N ILE A 67 -3.57 10.29 1.41
CA ILE A 67 -4.31 9.11 0.96
C ILE A 67 -5.49 8.78 1.90
N PRO A 68 -5.31 8.62 3.23
CA PRO A 68 -6.42 8.34 4.13
C PRO A 68 -7.46 9.46 4.17
N HIS A 69 -7.02 10.72 4.16
CA HIS A 69 -7.91 11.88 4.24
C HIS A 69 -8.76 12.05 2.98
N THR A 70 -8.17 11.88 1.79
CA THR A 70 -8.89 11.95 0.52
C THR A 70 -9.81 10.76 0.35
N PHE A 71 -9.38 9.56 0.76
CA PHE A 71 -10.19 8.34 0.70
C PHE A 71 -11.49 8.47 1.51
N VAL A 72 -11.39 8.90 2.77
CA VAL A 72 -12.55 9.03 3.66
C VAL A 72 -13.51 10.14 3.19
N LYS A 73 -12.98 11.23 2.62
CA LYS A 73 -13.79 12.35 2.09
C LYS A 73 -14.35 12.10 0.69
N SER A 74 -13.93 11.01 0.03
CA SER A 74 -14.30 10.74 -1.36
C SER A 74 -15.79 10.44 -1.49
N MET A 75 -16.45 11.19 -2.37
CA MET A 75 -17.85 10.96 -2.78
C MET A 75 -17.97 9.88 -3.87
N ALA A 76 -16.88 9.19 -4.20
CA ALA A 76 -16.90 8.12 -5.19
C ALA A 76 -17.85 6.98 -4.75
N PRO A 77 -18.59 6.38 -5.70
CA PRO A 77 -19.66 5.43 -5.40
C PRO A 77 -19.15 4.09 -4.85
N THR A 78 -17.89 3.74 -5.13
CA THR A 78 -17.30 2.45 -4.73
C THR A 78 -15.99 2.66 -3.97
N VAL A 79 -15.66 1.72 -3.08
CA VAL A 79 -14.39 1.71 -2.34
C VAL A 79 -13.17 1.67 -3.29
N PRO A 80 -13.13 0.81 -4.33
CA PRO A 80 -12.05 0.81 -5.32
C PRO A 80 -11.84 2.17 -6.00
N GLN A 81 -12.92 2.84 -6.42
CA GLN A 81 -12.83 4.16 -7.06
C GLN A 81 -12.31 5.20 -6.07
N ALA A 82 -12.83 5.22 -4.85
CA ALA A 82 -12.38 6.13 -3.81
C ALA A 82 -10.88 5.96 -3.51
N LEU A 83 -10.40 4.71 -3.49
CA LEU A 83 -9.00 4.40 -3.24
C LEU A 83 -8.09 4.81 -4.40
N HIS A 84 -8.53 4.53 -5.64
CA HIS A 84 -7.85 4.99 -6.85
C HIS A 84 -7.73 6.51 -6.89
N ASP A 85 -8.84 7.23 -6.66
CA ASP A 85 -8.88 8.69 -6.67
C ASP A 85 -7.99 9.28 -5.57
N ALA A 86 -7.95 8.66 -4.38
CA ALA A 86 -7.08 9.10 -3.29
C ALA A 86 -5.58 8.97 -3.61
N LEU A 87 -5.18 7.85 -4.23
CA LEU A 87 -3.80 7.62 -4.69
C LEU A 87 -3.43 8.57 -5.86
N SER A 88 -4.37 8.80 -6.78
CA SER A 88 -4.19 9.72 -7.91
C SER A 88 -4.04 11.18 -7.43
N GLU A 89 -4.85 11.61 -6.47
CA GLU A 89 -4.73 12.93 -5.87
C GLU A 89 -3.41 13.08 -5.11
N ALA A 90 -2.99 12.08 -4.34
CA ALA A 90 -1.70 12.08 -3.68
C ALA A 90 -0.55 12.21 -4.69
N ASN A 91 -0.60 11.47 -5.81
CA ASN A 91 0.37 11.62 -6.91
C ASN A 91 0.40 13.05 -7.45
N SER A 92 -0.77 13.62 -7.77
CA SER A 92 -0.90 14.97 -8.32
C SER A 92 -0.29 16.02 -7.38
N GLN A 93 -0.61 15.95 -6.08
CA GLN A 93 -0.09 16.87 -5.08
C GLN A 93 1.42 16.76 -4.90
N ILE A 94 1.97 15.54 -4.87
CA ILE A 94 3.42 15.31 -4.77
C ILE A 94 4.12 15.82 -6.03
N PHE A 95 3.57 15.54 -7.23
CA PHE A 95 4.11 16.03 -8.50
C PHE A 95 4.11 17.57 -8.56
N HIS A 96 3.00 18.22 -8.19
CA HIS A 96 2.93 19.67 -8.14
C HIS A 96 3.91 20.26 -7.12
N ARG A 97 4.10 19.60 -5.98
CA ARG A 97 5.10 20.00 -5.00
C ARG A 97 6.52 19.90 -5.55
N ALA A 98 6.82 18.83 -6.30
CA ALA A 98 8.10 18.63 -6.97
C ALA A 98 8.40 19.76 -7.99
N LEU A 99 7.38 20.23 -8.72
CA LEU A 99 7.53 21.32 -9.70
C LEU A 99 7.82 22.71 -9.08
N GLN A 100 7.51 22.91 -7.80
CA GLN A 100 7.71 24.20 -7.13
C GLN A 100 9.17 24.48 -6.76
N ASN A 101 10.02 23.45 -6.69
CA ASN A 101 11.43 23.60 -6.34
C ASN A 101 12.30 22.66 -7.17
N GLN A 102 13.34 23.18 -7.82
CA GLN A 102 14.27 22.37 -8.60
C GLN A 102 14.97 21.29 -7.76
N ASP A 103 15.16 21.52 -6.46
CA ASP A 103 15.74 20.53 -5.54
C ASP A 103 14.83 19.31 -5.32
N PHE A 104 13.54 19.40 -5.70
CA PHE A 104 12.54 18.34 -5.54
C PHE A 104 12.28 17.56 -6.83
N PHE A 105 13.09 17.75 -7.87
CA PHE A 105 12.88 17.10 -9.18
C PHE A 105 12.80 15.56 -9.12
N SER A 106 13.47 14.93 -8.14
CA SER A 106 13.43 13.48 -7.91
C SER A 106 12.49 13.05 -6.78
N MET A 107 11.59 13.93 -6.35
CA MET A 107 10.63 13.63 -5.28
C MET A 107 9.67 12.54 -5.72
N GLY A 108 9.66 11.44 -4.95
CA GLY A 108 8.70 10.39 -5.15
C GLY A 108 8.53 9.54 -3.91
N THR A 109 7.51 8.69 -3.92
CA THR A 109 7.30 7.71 -2.87
C THR A 109 6.49 6.52 -3.37
N THR A 110 6.62 5.37 -2.74
CA THR A 110 5.65 4.29 -2.90
C THR A 110 4.34 4.64 -2.19
N GLY A 111 3.28 3.91 -2.50
CA GLY A 111 2.00 4.01 -1.81
C GLY A 111 1.31 2.67 -1.81
N THR A 112 1.39 1.95 -0.70
CA THR A 112 0.69 0.67 -0.51
C THR A 112 -0.35 0.82 0.57
N THR A 113 -1.58 0.42 0.25
CA THR A 113 -2.75 0.64 1.10
C THR A 113 -3.51 -0.66 1.32
N LEU A 114 -4.13 -0.77 2.49
CA LEU A 114 -5.11 -1.80 2.84
C LEU A 114 -6.39 -1.11 3.29
N VAL A 115 -7.51 -1.46 2.68
CA VAL A 115 -8.84 -1.07 3.15
C VAL A 115 -9.59 -2.29 3.62
N LEU A 116 -10.01 -2.32 4.89
CA LEU A 116 -10.90 -3.33 5.44
C LEU A 116 -12.33 -2.79 5.49
N SER A 117 -13.17 -3.24 4.57
CA SER A 117 -14.55 -2.75 4.41
C SER A 117 -15.59 -3.86 4.62
N PRO A 118 -16.89 -3.52 4.69
CA PRO A 118 -17.96 -4.51 4.66
C PRO A 118 -17.88 -5.44 3.44
N LEU A 119 -17.51 -4.91 2.27
CA LEU A 119 -17.43 -5.63 1.00
C LEU A 119 -16.22 -6.56 0.88
N GLY A 120 -15.22 -6.41 1.76
CA GLY A 120 -13.97 -7.17 1.73
C GLY A 120 -12.75 -6.28 1.91
N ALA A 121 -11.58 -6.91 1.79
CA ALA A 121 -10.30 -6.22 1.81
C ALA A 121 -9.93 -5.75 0.39
N PHE A 122 -9.49 -4.50 0.27
CA PHE A 122 -8.96 -3.94 -0.97
C PHE A 122 -7.52 -3.49 -0.78
N ALA A 123 -6.70 -3.67 -1.81
CA ALA A 123 -5.35 -3.16 -1.89
C ALA A 123 -5.28 -2.07 -2.95
N GLY A 124 -4.66 -0.95 -2.65
CA GLY A 124 -4.26 0.06 -3.64
C GLY A 124 -2.76 0.23 -3.57
N HIS A 125 -2.08 0.09 -4.70
CA HIS A 125 -0.64 -0.12 -4.71
C HIS A 125 0.08 0.60 -5.86
N VAL A 126 1.17 1.29 -5.51
CA VAL A 126 2.19 1.83 -6.41
C VAL A 126 3.57 1.69 -5.75
N GLY A 127 4.46 0.88 -6.30
CA GLY A 127 5.86 0.81 -5.89
C GLY A 127 6.27 -0.62 -5.63
N ASP A 128 7.22 -0.85 -4.73
CA ASP A 128 7.71 -2.19 -4.35
C ASP A 128 7.58 -2.47 -2.84
N SER A 129 6.97 -1.56 -2.08
CA SER A 129 6.39 -1.89 -0.78
C SER A 129 5.29 -2.95 -0.95
N ARG A 130 5.04 -3.76 0.07
CA ARG A 130 4.20 -4.97 -0.07
C ARG A 130 3.03 -5.00 0.88
N LEU A 131 1.94 -5.61 0.43
CA LEU A 131 0.83 -6.07 1.26
C LEU A 131 0.78 -7.60 1.23
N TYR A 132 0.74 -8.19 2.40
CA TYR A 132 0.57 -9.63 2.61
C TYR A 132 -0.72 -9.93 3.36
N ARG A 133 -1.21 -11.17 3.20
CA ARG A 133 -2.20 -11.80 4.07
C ARG A 133 -1.62 -13.09 4.64
N VAL A 134 -1.82 -13.33 5.92
CA VAL A 134 -1.57 -14.61 6.58
C VAL A 134 -2.90 -15.24 6.95
N ARG A 135 -3.10 -16.48 6.49
CA ARG A 135 -4.32 -17.26 6.73
C ARG A 135 -4.00 -18.75 6.62
N GLY A 136 -4.50 -19.54 7.56
CA GLY A 136 -4.44 -21.01 7.47
C GLY A 136 -3.00 -21.55 7.36
N GLY A 137 -2.04 -20.91 8.03
CA GLY A 137 -0.64 -21.33 8.01
C GLY A 137 0.12 -20.96 6.73
N LEU A 138 -0.44 -20.09 5.88
CA LEU A 138 0.17 -19.58 4.67
C LEU A 138 0.30 -18.06 4.74
N ILE A 139 1.41 -17.53 4.22
CA ILE A 139 1.57 -16.12 3.88
C ILE A 139 1.42 -15.94 2.37
N GLU A 140 0.68 -14.92 1.98
CA GLU A 140 0.26 -14.65 0.62
C GLU A 140 0.55 -13.19 0.26
N GLN A 141 1.38 -12.96 -0.75
CA GLN A 141 1.65 -11.61 -1.27
C GLN A 141 0.50 -11.14 -2.15
N LEU A 142 -0.19 -10.08 -1.74
CA LEU A 142 -1.37 -9.54 -2.41
C LEU A 142 -1.06 -8.44 -3.43
N THR A 143 0.12 -7.81 -3.38
CA THR A 143 0.52 -6.77 -4.32
C THR A 143 1.66 -7.23 -5.24
N PHE A 144 1.75 -6.65 -6.43
CA PHE A 144 2.85 -6.90 -7.36
C PHE A 144 3.88 -5.79 -7.28
N ASP A 145 5.13 -6.12 -6.95
CA ASP A 145 6.19 -5.11 -6.92
C ASP A 145 6.38 -4.49 -8.32
N HIS A 146 6.19 -3.17 -8.42
CA HIS A 146 6.55 -2.38 -9.58
C HIS A 146 8.05 -2.15 -9.62
N SER A 147 8.82 -3.22 -9.82
CA SER A 147 10.27 -3.21 -9.98
C SER A 147 10.70 -3.87 -11.28
N VAL A 148 11.89 -3.50 -11.77
CA VAL A 148 12.43 -4.06 -13.02
C VAL A 148 12.58 -5.58 -12.90
N GLN A 149 13.03 -6.09 -11.75
CA GLN A 149 13.14 -7.52 -11.48
C GLN A 149 11.82 -8.28 -11.68
N TRP A 150 10.73 -7.72 -11.15
CA TRP A 150 9.41 -8.33 -11.24
C TRP A 150 8.79 -8.21 -12.63
N GLU A 151 8.95 -7.06 -13.29
CA GLU A 151 8.48 -6.88 -14.67
C GLU A 151 9.24 -7.78 -15.66
N LEU A 152 10.55 -7.94 -15.48
CA LEU A 152 11.32 -8.90 -16.27
C LEU A 152 10.84 -10.33 -16.01
N THR A 153 10.63 -10.71 -14.75
CA THR A 153 10.16 -12.06 -14.39
C THR A 153 8.77 -12.35 -14.96
N ARG A 154 7.85 -11.37 -14.89
CA ARG A 154 6.50 -11.47 -15.45
C ARG A 154 6.50 -11.66 -16.97
N ASN A 155 7.41 -10.97 -17.67
CA ASN A 155 7.48 -11.00 -19.14
C ASN A 155 8.36 -12.13 -19.69
N SER A 156 9.21 -12.72 -18.85
CA SER A 156 10.13 -13.77 -19.27
C SER A 156 9.48 -15.15 -19.20
N LYS A 157 9.59 -15.92 -20.27
CA LYS A 157 9.21 -17.35 -20.30
C LYS A 157 10.31 -18.29 -19.80
N VAL A 158 11.48 -17.74 -19.50
CA VAL A 158 12.70 -18.45 -19.13
C VAL A 158 13.24 -17.82 -17.84
N PRO A 159 13.85 -18.60 -16.93
CA PRO A 159 14.54 -18.06 -15.77
C PRO A 159 15.59 -17.01 -16.18
N ILE A 160 15.57 -15.87 -15.50
CA ILE A 160 16.53 -14.78 -15.72
C ILE A 160 17.83 -15.11 -15.01
N ASP A 161 18.96 -14.73 -15.62
CA ASP A 161 20.29 -14.86 -15.01
C ASP A 161 20.34 -14.13 -13.65
N PRO A 162 20.78 -14.79 -12.56
CA PRO A 162 20.96 -14.16 -11.25
C PRO A 162 21.80 -12.86 -11.29
N ALA A 163 22.79 -12.76 -12.18
CA ALA A 163 23.60 -11.56 -12.32
C ALA A 163 22.78 -10.35 -12.82
N VAL A 164 21.89 -10.58 -13.79
CA VAL A 164 20.96 -9.56 -14.30
C VAL A 164 19.97 -9.14 -13.22
N MET A 165 19.48 -10.09 -12.43
CA MET A 165 18.61 -9.77 -11.30
C MET A 165 19.33 -8.88 -10.28
N MET A 166 20.60 -9.15 -9.97
CA MET A 166 21.37 -8.32 -9.04
C MET A 166 21.61 -6.89 -9.56
N GLU A 167 21.81 -6.71 -10.87
CA GLU A 167 22.02 -5.39 -11.49
C GLU A 167 20.83 -4.45 -11.27
N TYR A 168 19.61 -4.97 -11.38
CA TYR A 168 18.37 -4.20 -11.22
C TYR A 168 17.78 -4.26 -9.82
N LYS A 169 18.57 -4.63 -8.82
CA LYS A 169 18.14 -4.62 -7.43
C LYS A 169 17.83 -3.17 -7.00
N ASN A 170 16.68 -2.98 -6.35
CA ASN A 170 16.17 -1.68 -5.88
C ASN A 170 15.83 -0.67 -7.00
N VAL A 171 15.58 -1.14 -8.24
CA VAL A 171 15.11 -0.29 -9.33
C VAL A 171 13.61 -0.46 -9.52
N ILE A 172 12.85 0.54 -9.10
CA ILE A 172 11.40 0.58 -9.27
C ILE A 172 10.99 1.16 -10.63
N THR A 173 9.84 0.74 -11.14
CA THR A 173 9.25 1.17 -12.41
C THR A 173 8.08 2.14 -12.24
N ARG A 174 7.50 2.23 -11.04
CA ARG A 174 6.40 3.15 -10.72
C ARG A 174 6.53 3.69 -9.30
N SER A 175 6.26 4.99 -9.14
CA SER A 175 6.12 5.67 -7.84
C SER A 175 5.17 6.86 -7.96
N LEU A 176 4.63 7.30 -6.83
CA LEU A 176 3.83 8.51 -6.73
C LEU A 176 4.77 9.73 -6.76
N GLY A 177 4.48 10.73 -7.58
CA GLY A 177 5.18 12.01 -7.58
C GLY A 177 5.99 12.33 -8.83
N PRO A 178 6.82 11.44 -9.42
CA PRO A 178 7.70 11.82 -10.53
C PRO A 178 6.98 12.23 -11.83
N HIS A 179 5.75 11.77 -12.02
CA HIS A 179 4.95 12.05 -13.22
C HIS A 179 3.55 12.55 -12.86
N ALA A 180 2.98 13.39 -13.72
CA ALA A 180 1.64 13.96 -13.52
C ALA A 180 0.53 12.89 -13.38
N SER A 181 0.74 11.73 -14.00
CA SER A 181 -0.15 10.57 -13.91
C SER A 181 0.66 9.31 -13.61
N VAL A 182 0.08 8.40 -12.85
CA VAL A 182 0.68 7.12 -12.49
C VAL A 182 -0.35 6.00 -12.64
N GLN A 183 0.09 4.83 -13.08
CA GLN A 183 -0.76 3.65 -13.13
C GLN A 183 -0.85 3.04 -11.73
N ILE A 184 -2.07 3.00 -11.18
CA ILE A 184 -2.38 2.49 -9.84
C ILE A 184 -3.01 1.10 -9.98
N ASP A 185 -2.47 0.14 -9.24
CA ASP A 185 -3.03 -1.20 -9.17
C ASP A 185 -4.03 -1.26 -8.00
N ILE A 186 -5.28 -1.62 -8.30
CA ILE A 186 -6.33 -1.87 -7.30
C ILE A 186 -6.67 -3.36 -7.31
N GLU A 187 -6.49 -4.02 -6.17
CA GLU A 187 -6.75 -5.46 -6.02
C GLU A 187 -7.83 -5.74 -4.97
N GLY A 188 -8.55 -6.84 -5.15
CA GLY A 188 -9.69 -7.24 -4.33
C GLY A 188 -11.03 -7.21 -5.10
N PRO A 189 -12.18 -7.29 -4.41
CA PRO A 189 -12.29 -7.55 -2.98
C PRO A 189 -11.73 -8.94 -2.65
N TYR A 190 -10.91 -9.00 -1.60
CA TYR A 190 -10.56 -10.27 -0.96
C TYR A 190 -11.53 -10.53 0.18
N THR A 191 -12.06 -11.74 0.26
CA THR A 191 -12.87 -12.16 1.41
C THR A 191 -12.06 -12.02 2.69
N ILE A 192 -12.65 -11.38 3.72
CA ILE A 192 -12.06 -11.26 5.05
C ILE A 192 -12.60 -12.40 5.92
N HIS A 193 -11.71 -13.15 6.55
CA HIS A 193 -12.04 -14.17 7.55
C HIS A 193 -11.57 -13.73 8.95
N PRO A 194 -12.17 -14.30 10.01
CA PRO A 194 -11.62 -14.21 11.35
C PRO A 194 -10.16 -14.65 11.38
N GLU A 195 -9.39 -14.00 12.25
CA GLU A 195 -7.97 -14.29 12.47
C GLU A 195 -7.06 -14.02 11.26
N ASP A 196 -7.59 -13.45 10.17
CA ASP A 196 -6.76 -12.94 9.09
C ASP A 196 -5.79 -11.88 9.63
N ILE A 197 -4.54 -11.99 9.19
CA ILE A 197 -3.50 -11.01 9.50
C ILE A 197 -3.05 -10.38 8.20
N TYR A 198 -3.09 -9.07 8.13
CA TYR A 198 -2.55 -8.31 7.02
C TYR A 198 -1.27 -7.60 7.44
N ILE A 199 -0.28 -7.59 6.56
CA ILE A 199 1.01 -6.97 6.81
C ILE A 199 1.33 -6.02 5.66
N LEU A 200 1.52 -4.74 5.96
CA LEU A 200 2.08 -3.77 5.03
C LEU A 200 3.54 -3.54 5.42
N CYS A 201 4.46 -3.51 4.46
CA CYS A 201 5.85 -3.19 4.76
C CYS A 201 6.59 -2.52 3.61
N SER A 202 7.62 -1.72 3.94
CA SER A 202 8.60 -1.20 2.97
C SER A 202 9.57 -2.30 2.51
N ASP A 203 10.39 -2.00 1.50
CA ASP A 203 11.36 -2.94 0.96
C ASP A 203 12.50 -3.23 1.96
N GLY A 204 12.79 -2.30 2.88
CA GLY A 204 13.79 -2.49 3.93
C GLY A 204 13.48 -3.65 4.88
N LEU A 205 12.19 -4.02 5.04
CA LEU A 205 11.81 -5.28 5.68
C LEU A 205 11.96 -6.46 4.71
N SER A 206 11.21 -6.42 3.60
CA SER A 206 11.04 -7.58 2.71
C SER A 206 12.30 -7.95 1.91
N GLY A 207 13.29 -7.06 1.87
CA GLY A 207 14.61 -7.28 1.31
C GLY A 207 15.59 -8.00 2.25
N LEU A 208 15.29 -8.08 3.55
CA LEU A 208 16.15 -8.69 4.59
C LEU A 208 15.47 -9.84 5.34
N VAL A 209 14.14 -9.82 5.43
CA VAL A 209 13.32 -10.83 6.09
C VAL A 209 12.46 -11.53 5.05
N SER A 210 12.53 -12.85 5.00
CA SER A 210 11.79 -13.64 4.01
C SER A 210 10.30 -13.69 4.32
N ASP A 211 9.47 -13.90 3.29
CA ASP A 211 8.01 -14.03 3.44
C ASP A 211 7.65 -15.09 4.51
N GLU A 212 8.32 -16.25 4.50
CA GLU A 212 8.11 -17.32 5.49
C GLU A 212 8.30 -16.82 6.93
N GLU A 213 9.34 -16.03 7.17
CA GLU A 213 9.64 -15.47 8.49
C GLU A 213 8.66 -14.38 8.89
N ILE A 214 8.27 -13.50 7.94
CA ILE A 214 7.23 -12.49 8.17
C ILE A 214 5.94 -13.17 8.62
N GLY A 215 5.52 -14.21 7.89
CA GLY A 215 4.31 -14.96 8.18
C GLY A 215 4.40 -15.67 9.53
N MET A 216 5.54 -16.30 9.82
CA MET A 216 5.77 -17.02 11.07
C MET A 216 5.74 -16.11 12.29
N ILE A 217 6.50 -15.00 12.26
CA ILE A 217 6.58 -14.04 13.36
C ILE A 217 5.21 -13.42 13.62
N THR A 218 4.50 -13.03 12.55
CA THR A 218 3.15 -12.49 12.69
C THR A 218 2.11 -13.54 13.02
N SER A 219 2.32 -14.83 12.82
CA SER A 219 1.36 -15.84 13.29
C SER A 219 1.44 -16.04 14.81
N GLU A 220 2.65 -15.93 15.38
CA GLU A 220 2.94 -16.36 16.76
C GLU A 220 2.97 -15.22 17.79
N LEU A 221 3.12 -13.96 17.38
CA LEU A 221 3.27 -12.80 18.28
C LEU A 221 2.16 -11.76 18.13
N PRO A 222 1.68 -11.12 19.22
CA PRO A 222 0.78 -9.96 19.14
C PRO A 222 1.29 -8.86 18.20
N ALA A 223 0.41 -8.05 17.62
CA ALA A 223 0.80 -7.11 16.56
C ALA A 223 1.98 -6.18 16.97
N PRO A 224 2.01 -5.58 18.17
CA PRO A 224 3.14 -4.74 18.59
C PRO A 224 4.46 -5.51 18.72
N GLU A 225 4.43 -6.72 19.25
CA GLU A 225 5.61 -7.56 19.43
C GLU A 225 6.14 -8.08 18.09
N ALA A 226 5.24 -8.44 17.17
CA ALA A 226 5.58 -8.84 15.82
C ALA A 226 6.26 -7.70 15.05
N CYS A 227 5.70 -6.49 15.07
CA CYS A 227 6.31 -5.30 14.45
C CYS A 227 7.75 -5.08 14.97
N GLN A 228 7.93 -5.13 16.29
CA GLN A 228 9.24 -4.93 16.90
C GLN A 228 10.22 -6.04 16.51
N MET A 229 9.81 -7.31 16.56
CA MET A 229 10.67 -8.43 16.18
C MET A 229 11.10 -8.37 14.71
N LEU A 230 10.20 -7.98 13.81
CA LEU A 230 10.48 -7.85 12.38
C LEU A 230 11.52 -6.77 12.10
N VAL A 231 11.35 -5.59 12.72
CA VAL A 231 12.32 -4.49 12.63
C VAL A 231 13.66 -4.89 13.23
N ASP A 232 13.65 -5.53 14.40
CA ASP A 232 14.85 -6.00 15.07
C ASP A 232 15.61 -7.00 14.20
N LEU A 233 14.91 -7.97 13.60
CA LEU A 233 15.52 -8.97 12.71
C LEU A 233 16.10 -8.35 11.43
N ALA A 234 15.40 -7.41 10.81
CA ALA A 234 15.91 -6.68 9.63
C ALA A 234 17.17 -5.88 9.98
N ASN A 235 17.17 -5.19 11.12
CA ASN A 235 18.34 -4.46 11.62
C ASN A 235 19.52 -5.39 11.91
N LEU A 236 19.27 -6.54 12.54
CA LEU A 236 20.28 -7.56 12.79
C LEU A 236 20.96 -8.06 11.51
N ARG A 237 20.20 -8.15 10.41
CA ARG A 237 20.67 -8.55 9.07
C ARG A 237 21.32 -7.42 8.27
N GLY A 238 21.53 -6.27 8.91
CA GLY A 238 22.35 -5.18 8.38
C GLY A 238 21.64 -3.84 8.34
N GLY A 239 20.30 -3.80 8.43
CA GLY A 239 19.51 -2.56 8.45
C GLY A 239 19.93 -1.59 7.34
N ALA A 240 19.99 -2.10 6.11
CA ALA A 240 20.54 -1.38 4.97
C ALA A 240 19.66 -0.21 4.51
N ASP A 241 18.36 -0.28 4.80
CA ASP A 241 17.38 0.75 4.49
C ASP A 241 16.51 1.13 5.68
N ASN A 242 15.63 2.10 5.49
CA ASN A 242 14.52 2.39 6.38
C ASN A 242 13.57 1.18 6.43
N ILE A 243 13.04 0.88 7.61
CA ILE A 243 12.22 -0.32 7.82
C ILE A 243 10.90 0.12 8.42
N THR A 244 9.81 -0.12 7.69
CA THR A 244 8.46 0.20 8.15
C THR A 244 7.55 -1.00 8.00
N VAL A 245 6.76 -1.27 9.04
CA VAL A 245 5.82 -2.39 9.08
C VAL A 245 4.54 -1.99 9.81
N VAL A 246 3.40 -2.36 9.23
CA VAL A 246 2.07 -2.27 9.84
C VAL A 246 1.46 -3.67 9.85
N VAL A 247 1.12 -4.18 11.03
CA VAL A 247 0.44 -5.47 11.21
C VAL A 247 -1.00 -5.18 11.65
N VAL A 248 -1.96 -5.77 10.96
CA VAL A 248 -3.40 -5.62 11.20
C VAL A 248 -4.03 -6.99 11.37
N ARG A 249 -4.67 -7.26 12.50
CA ARG A 249 -5.36 -8.51 12.82
C ARG A 249 -6.87 -8.31 12.85
N VAL A 250 -7.57 -9.18 12.14
CA VAL A 250 -9.03 -9.25 12.17
C VAL A 250 -9.47 -10.15 13.32
N GLY A 251 -10.26 -9.59 14.24
CA GLY A 251 -10.81 -10.35 15.36
C GLY A 251 -11.92 -11.33 14.96
N ASP A 252 -12.33 -12.11 15.95
CA ASP A 252 -13.38 -13.12 15.81
C ASP A 252 -14.70 -12.56 15.26
N LEU A 253 -15.49 -13.44 14.63
CA LEU A 253 -16.88 -13.13 14.30
C LEU A 253 -17.67 -12.85 15.59
N PRO A 254 -18.55 -11.82 15.60
CA PRO A 254 -19.45 -11.60 16.71
C PRO A 254 -20.38 -12.81 16.88
N LYS A 255 -20.66 -13.18 18.14
CA LYS A 255 -21.49 -14.35 18.45
C LYS A 255 -22.84 -14.28 17.74
N GLY A 256 -23.17 -15.32 16.98
CA GLY A 256 -24.45 -15.46 16.29
C GLY A 256 -24.49 -14.91 14.86
N LEU A 257 -23.38 -14.36 14.34
CA LEU A 257 -23.27 -13.96 12.93
C LEU A 257 -22.54 -15.03 12.11
N ALA A 258 -23.04 -15.28 10.90
CA ALA A 258 -22.37 -16.11 9.91
C ALA A 258 -21.31 -15.29 9.14
N PRO A 259 -20.25 -15.93 8.61
CA PRO A 259 -19.35 -15.28 7.67
C PRO A 259 -20.13 -14.66 6.51
N LEU A 260 -19.73 -13.45 6.09
CA LEU A 260 -20.30 -12.85 4.89
C LEU A 260 -19.96 -13.73 3.67
N PRO A 261 -20.90 -13.90 2.72
CA PRO A 261 -20.64 -14.67 1.51
C PRO A 261 -19.47 -14.06 0.73
N GLU A 262 -18.71 -14.91 0.04
CA GLU A 262 -17.64 -14.43 -0.83
C GLU A 262 -18.22 -13.47 -1.88
N SER A 263 -17.73 -12.24 -1.90
CA SER A 263 -18.13 -11.24 -2.89
C SER A 263 -17.56 -11.64 -4.25
N THR A 264 -18.31 -12.40 -5.03
CA THR A 264 -18.02 -12.60 -6.45
C THR A 264 -18.36 -11.30 -7.19
N THR A 265 -17.32 -10.60 -7.62
CA THR A 265 -17.32 -9.46 -8.56
C THR A 265 -17.99 -8.17 -8.09
N VAL A 266 -17.17 -7.16 -7.80
CA VAL A 266 -17.59 -5.75 -7.88
C VAL A 266 -17.54 -5.38 -9.36
N SER A 267 -18.68 -5.38 -10.05
CA SER A 267 -18.79 -4.74 -11.35
C SER A 267 -18.69 -3.23 -11.15
N ILE A 268 -17.57 -2.63 -11.53
CA ILE A 268 -17.54 -1.18 -11.75
C ILE A 268 -18.46 -0.94 -12.93
N ASP A 269 -19.55 -0.20 -12.73
CA ASP A 269 -20.39 0.25 -13.83
C ASP A 269 -19.49 0.87 -14.90
N GLU A 270 -19.62 0.41 -16.15
CA GLU A 270 -18.87 0.97 -17.26
C GLU A 270 -19.03 2.49 -17.28
N PRO A 271 -17.97 3.25 -17.66
CA PRO A 271 -18.11 4.69 -17.82
C PRO A 271 -19.31 4.97 -18.73
N ILE A 272 -20.24 5.80 -18.25
CA ILE A 272 -21.44 6.18 -19.00
C ILE A 272 -20.99 6.75 -20.35
N GLN A 273 -21.03 5.90 -21.39
CA GLN A 273 -20.82 6.33 -22.76
C GLN A 273 -21.87 7.39 -23.07
N PRO A 274 -21.53 8.47 -23.79
CA PRO A 274 -22.53 9.44 -24.21
C PRO A 274 -23.60 8.70 -25.02
N GLY A 275 -24.75 8.45 -24.39
CA GLY A 275 -25.83 7.71 -25.00
C GLY A 275 -26.43 8.49 -26.17
N TRP A 276 -27.32 7.84 -26.92
CA TRP A 276 -28.02 8.43 -28.08
C TRP A 276 -28.61 9.83 -27.80
N GLY A 277 -28.96 10.15 -26.55
CA GLY A 277 -29.41 11.49 -26.15
C GLY A 277 -28.41 12.62 -26.46
N TRP A 278 -27.10 12.38 -26.29
CA TRP A 278 -26.06 13.37 -26.63
C TRP A 278 -25.92 13.57 -28.13
N PHE A 279 -26.01 12.47 -28.89
CA PHE A 279 -26.01 12.52 -30.35
C PHE A 279 -27.23 13.30 -30.88
N ILE A 280 -28.42 13.02 -30.33
CA ILE A 280 -29.66 13.73 -30.67
C ILE A 280 -29.54 15.22 -30.32
N ALA A 281 -28.99 15.56 -29.15
CA ALA A 281 -28.78 16.95 -28.75
C ALA A 281 -27.82 17.68 -29.70
N LEU A 282 -26.73 17.02 -30.13
CA LEU A 282 -25.77 17.59 -31.09
C LEU A 282 -26.39 17.80 -32.47
N CYS A 283 -27.17 16.83 -32.97
CA CYS A 283 -27.90 16.95 -34.24
C CYS A 283 -28.97 18.04 -34.18
N GLY A 284 -29.71 18.16 -33.08
CA GLY A 284 -30.69 19.22 -32.89
C GLY A 284 -30.03 20.60 -32.84
N HIS A 285 -28.87 20.70 -32.20
CA HIS A 285 -28.09 21.93 -32.12
C HIS A 285 -27.56 22.38 -33.49
N THR A 286 -26.98 21.46 -34.28
CA THR A 286 -26.51 21.77 -35.64
C THR A 286 -27.67 22.15 -36.58
N ALA A 287 -28.84 21.52 -36.44
CA ALA A 287 -30.04 21.90 -37.19
C ALA A 287 -30.51 23.33 -36.88
N LEU A 288 -30.52 23.73 -35.60
CA LEU A 288 -30.87 25.10 -35.18
C LEU A 288 -29.84 26.13 -35.67
N PHE A 289 -28.56 25.78 -35.66
CA PHE A 289 -27.50 26.63 -36.21
C PHE A 289 -27.69 26.84 -37.73
N CYS A 290 -27.90 25.77 -38.49
CA CYS A 290 -28.21 25.85 -39.92
C CYS A 290 -29.50 26.64 -40.21
N LEU A 291 -30.53 26.49 -39.38
CA LEU A 291 -31.77 27.27 -39.49
C LEU A 291 -31.49 28.76 -39.29
N SER A 292 -30.69 29.13 -38.30
CA SER A 292 -30.32 30.52 -38.03
C SER A 292 -29.61 31.17 -39.23
N ILE A 293 -28.60 30.50 -39.80
CA ILE A 293 -27.87 30.95 -41.00
C ILE A 293 -28.81 31.08 -42.19
N THR A 294 -29.70 30.11 -42.39
CA THR A 294 -30.66 30.13 -43.49
C THR A 294 -31.64 31.29 -43.37
N MET A 295 -32.13 31.60 -42.16
CA MET A 295 -33.00 32.75 -41.93
C MET A 295 -32.30 34.08 -42.20
N ILE A 296 -31.03 34.20 -41.80
CA ILE A 296 -30.20 35.38 -42.09
C ILE A 296 -30.01 35.52 -43.61
N ALA A 297 -29.70 34.43 -44.32
CA ALA A 297 -29.52 34.42 -45.76
C ALA A 297 -30.81 34.77 -46.54
N LEU A 298 -31.98 34.45 -46.00
CA LEU A 298 -33.29 34.78 -46.56
C LEU A 298 -33.79 36.19 -46.18
N GLY A 299 -32.96 37.02 -45.53
CA GLY A 299 -33.29 38.40 -45.17
C GLY A 299 -34.08 38.57 -43.88
N ARG A 300 -34.37 37.48 -43.15
CA ARG A 300 -34.99 37.49 -41.80
C ARG A 300 -33.92 37.64 -40.72
N VAL A 301 -33.24 38.78 -40.75
CA VAL A 301 -32.01 39.02 -39.97
C VAL A 301 -32.29 39.02 -38.47
N VAL A 302 -33.37 39.66 -38.01
CA VAL A 302 -33.69 39.77 -36.58
C VAL A 302 -34.06 38.40 -36.01
N GLU A 303 -34.91 37.62 -36.70
CA GLU A 303 -35.27 36.28 -36.24
C GLU A 303 -34.09 35.32 -36.28
N GLY A 304 -33.25 35.40 -37.31
CA GLY A 304 -32.03 34.60 -37.41
C GLY A 304 -31.02 34.88 -36.29
N LEU A 305 -30.84 36.15 -35.90
CA LEU A 305 -29.97 36.54 -34.79
C LEU A 305 -30.50 36.05 -33.43
N LEU A 306 -31.83 36.06 -33.21
CA LEU A 306 -32.44 35.53 -31.98
C LEU A 306 -32.21 34.01 -31.84
N VAL A 307 -32.38 33.26 -32.93
CA VAL A 307 -32.11 31.81 -32.95
C VAL A 307 -30.62 31.54 -32.71
N LEU A 308 -29.72 32.32 -33.32
CA LEU A 308 -28.28 32.21 -33.11
C LEU A 308 -27.89 32.46 -31.65
N GLY A 309 -28.50 33.45 -31.00
CA GLY A 309 -28.29 33.72 -29.56
C GLY A 309 -28.72 32.54 -28.68
N LEU A 310 -29.87 31.92 -28.98
CA LEU A 310 -30.34 30.72 -28.27
C LEU A 310 -29.38 29.54 -28.45
N VAL A 311 -28.87 29.35 -29.67
CA VAL A 311 -27.87 28.33 -29.99
C VAL A 311 -26.63 28.53 -29.10
N LEU A 312 -26.06 29.74 -29.02
CA LEU A 312 -24.88 30.00 -28.19
C LEU A 312 -25.10 29.72 -26.70
N ILE A 313 -26.28 30.03 -26.16
CA ILE A 313 -26.63 29.71 -24.76
C ILE A 313 -26.68 28.19 -24.54
N ILE A 314 -27.32 27.46 -25.47
CA ILE A 314 -27.38 25.99 -25.43
C ILE A 314 -25.98 25.39 -25.57
N SER A 315 -25.11 25.92 -26.44
CA SER A 315 -23.71 25.49 -26.55
C SER A 315 -22.98 25.67 -25.23
N GLY A 316 -23.14 26.82 -24.58
CA GLY A 316 -22.52 27.09 -23.27
C GLY A 316 -23.01 26.12 -22.19
N ALA A 317 -24.32 25.85 -22.14
CA ALA A 317 -24.91 24.89 -21.20
C ALA A 317 -24.44 23.45 -21.46
N LEU A 318 -24.40 23.01 -22.72
CA LEU A 318 -23.87 21.71 -23.12
C LEU A 318 -22.39 21.60 -22.82
N PHE A 319 -21.61 22.66 -23.02
CA PHE A 319 -20.17 22.70 -22.71
C PHE A 319 -19.90 22.63 -21.20
N VAL A 320 -20.69 23.33 -20.38
CA VAL A 320 -20.61 23.24 -18.91
C VAL A 320 -21.06 21.87 -18.41
N ALA A 321 -22.13 21.31 -18.97
CA ALA A 321 -22.58 19.96 -18.65
C ALA A 321 -21.53 18.92 -19.06
N TRP A 322 -20.92 19.09 -20.24
CA TRP A 322 -19.82 18.26 -20.72
C TRP A 322 -18.58 18.41 -19.84
N MET A 323 -18.21 19.62 -19.41
CA MET A 323 -17.11 19.82 -18.47
C MET A 323 -17.36 19.14 -17.13
N ARG A 324 -18.55 19.29 -16.55
CA ARG A 324 -18.90 18.65 -15.28
C ARG A 324 -18.94 17.12 -15.36
N LEU A 325 -19.31 16.57 -16.52
CA LEU A 325 -19.43 15.12 -16.70
C LEU A 325 -18.14 14.45 -17.20
N PHE A 326 -17.33 15.16 -17.97
CA PHE A 326 -16.20 14.59 -18.73
C PHE A 326 -14.87 15.33 -18.57
N TYR A 327 -14.82 16.59 -18.10
CA TYR A 327 -13.55 17.33 -17.96
C TYR A 327 -12.84 17.05 -16.63
N ASP A 328 -13.58 16.95 -15.52
CA ASP A 328 -13.01 16.44 -14.25
C ASP A 328 -12.73 14.93 -14.29
N ARG A 329 -13.24 14.24 -15.32
CA ARG A 329 -12.90 12.86 -15.62
C ARG A 329 -11.87 12.85 -16.74
N HIS A 330 -10.61 13.16 -16.42
CA HIS A 330 -9.47 12.63 -17.20
C HIS A 330 -9.83 11.21 -17.61
N PRO A 331 -9.66 10.81 -18.89
CA PRO A 331 -10.15 9.54 -19.39
C PRO A 331 -9.70 8.48 -18.40
N GLN A 332 -10.63 8.01 -17.58
CA GLN A 332 -10.32 7.03 -16.57
C GLN A 332 -9.95 5.82 -17.41
N GLN A 333 -8.65 5.55 -17.53
CA GLN A 333 -8.23 4.22 -17.89
C GLN A 333 -9.00 3.35 -16.91
N ALA A 334 -9.93 2.53 -17.43
CA ALA A 334 -10.68 1.60 -16.61
C ALA A 334 -9.63 0.83 -15.80
N PHE A 335 -9.47 1.16 -14.53
CA PHE A 335 -8.44 0.53 -13.73
C PHE A 335 -8.93 -0.88 -13.50
N LYS A 336 -8.07 -1.84 -13.81
CA LYS A 336 -8.46 -3.25 -13.70
C LYS A 336 -8.45 -3.60 -12.23
N ILE A 337 -9.63 -3.88 -11.68
CA ILE A 337 -9.71 -4.56 -10.39
C ILE A 337 -9.23 -6.00 -10.61
N ARG A 338 -8.12 -6.36 -9.97
CA ARG A 338 -7.67 -7.74 -9.95
C ARG A 338 -8.39 -8.49 -8.84
N THR A 339 -9.34 -9.33 -9.23
CA THR A 339 -9.99 -10.28 -8.32
C THR A 339 -9.22 -11.60 -8.29
N GLY A 340 -8.50 -11.87 -7.20
CA GLY A 340 -8.04 -13.22 -6.87
C GLY A 340 -6.60 -13.60 -7.23
N ARG A 341 -6.19 -14.68 -6.54
CA ARG A 341 -4.88 -15.35 -6.39
C ARG A 341 -3.70 -14.45 -5.99
N PRO A 342 -3.02 -14.75 -4.87
CA PRO A 342 -1.80 -14.03 -4.50
C PRO A 342 -0.70 -14.20 -5.55
N TYR A 343 0.24 -13.26 -5.60
CA TYR A 343 1.39 -13.35 -6.52
C TYR A 343 2.41 -14.37 -6.05
N ARG A 344 2.56 -14.52 -4.73
CA ARG A 344 3.41 -15.50 -4.08
C ARG A 344 2.70 -16.08 -2.87
N THR A 345 2.99 -17.34 -2.59
CA THR A 345 2.50 -18.02 -1.39
C THR A 345 3.66 -18.80 -0.78
N SER A 346 3.82 -18.70 0.53
CA SER A 346 4.81 -19.43 1.30
C SER A 346 4.21 -19.95 2.59
N SER A 347 4.88 -20.89 3.25
CA SER A 347 4.45 -21.36 4.56
C SER A 347 4.68 -20.27 5.61
N SER A 348 3.70 -20.04 6.48
CA SER A 348 3.85 -19.19 7.67
C SER A 348 3.99 -20.00 8.96
N SER A 349 4.13 -21.32 8.86
CA SER A 349 4.22 -22.19 10.04
C SER A 349 5.61 -22.13 10.67
N PHE A 350 5.67 -22.12 12.00
CA PHE A 350 6.93 -22.19 12.74
C PHE A 350 7.77 -23.41 12.32
N ASN A 351 9.04 -23.19 11.97
CA ASN A 351 9.92 -24.25 11.51
C ASN A 351 11.29 -24.25 12.24
N PRO A 352 11.98 -25.41 12.35
CA PRO A 352 13.29 -25.50 12.98
C PRO A 352 14.44 -24.81 12.21
N LYS A 353 14.34 -24.64 10.88
CA LYS A 353 15.34 -23.95 10.06
C LYS A 353 15.50 -22.49 10.50
N PHE A 354 14.43 -21.83 10.93
CA PHE A 354 14.49 -20.48 11.50
C PHE A 354 15.40 -20.43 12.72
N LEU A 355 15.24 -21.36 13.67
CA LEU A 355 16.10 -21.44 14.86
C LEU A 355 17.57 -21.65 14.49
N THR A 356 17.84 -22.52 13.51
CA THR A 356 19.21 -22.73 13.01
C THR A 356 19.80 -21.46 12.38
N GLN A 357 19.01 -20.72 11.61
CA GLN A 357 19.44 -19.44 11.03
C GLN A 357 19.73 -18.40 12.11
N MET A 358 18.88 -18.31 13.14
CA MET A 358 19.09 -17.42 14.28
C MET A 358 20.37 -17.78 15.04
N ALA A 359 20.61 -19.07 15.30
CA ALA A 359 21.85 -19.54 15.92
C ALA A 359 23.09 -19.21 15.08
N SER A 360 23.01 -19.31 13.75
CA SER A 360 24.13 -18.90 12.88
C SER A 360 24.40 -17.40 12.92
N LEU A 361 23.34 -16.57 12.92
CA LEU A 361 23.45 -15.12 13.01
C LEU A 361 24.07 -14.72 14.35
N GLU A 362 23.62 -15.33 15.43
CA GLU A 362 24.19 -15.14 16.76
C GLU A 362 25.68 -15.46 16.79
N SER A 363 26.09 -16.61 16.25
CA SER A 363 27.50 -17.01 16.22
C SER A 363 28.37 -16.01 15.47
N ILE A 364 27.90 -15.52 14.31
CA ILE A 364 28.61 -14.50 13.52
C ILE A 364 28.71 -13.19 14.30
N LEU A 365 27.63 -12.78 14.96
CA LEU A 365 27.60 -11.54 15.75
C LEU A 365 28.52 -11.60 16.97
N LYS A 366 28.56 -12.74 17.68
CA LYS A 366 29.49 -12.96 18.79
C LYS A 366 30.94 -12.82 18.32
N GLN A 367 31.29 -13.53 17.25
CA GLN A 367 32.63 -13.44 16.67
C GLN A 367 32.98 -12.00 16.25
N THR A 368 32.08 -11.33 15.52
CA THR A 368 32.31 -9.96 15.06
C THR A 368 32.45 -8.98 16.23
N ALA A 369 31.63 -9.14 17.28
CA ALA A 369 31.68 -8.31 18.46
C ALA A 369 32.98 -8.47 19.24
N ASP A 370 33.50 -9.70 19.33
CA ASP A 370 34.76 -9.98 20.01
C ASP A 370 35.95 -9.43 19.20
N GLU A 371 35.97 -9.65 17.88
CA GLU A 371 37.00 -9.13 16.97
C GLU A 371 37.06 -7.60 16.96
N ALA A 372 35.89 -6.95 16.95
CA ALA A 372 35.79 -5.50 16.94
C ALA A 372 35.84 -4.85 18.34
N GLY A 373 35.99 -5.65 19.41
CA GLY A 373 36.06 -5.16 20.79
C GLY A 373 34.80 -4.45 21.26
N TRP A 374 33.63 -4.84 20.75
CA TRP A 374 32.35 -4.19 21.03
C TRP A 374 31.87 -4.37 22.46
N GLY A 375 32.48 -5.23 23.29
CA GLY A 375 32.18 -5.35 24.73
C GLY A 375 30.67 -5.43 25.03
N ILE A 376 29.98 -6.37 24.36
CA ILE A 376 28.56 -6.64 24.51
C ILE A 376 28.36 -7.52 25.76
N ASN A 377 27.36 -7.20 26.58
CA ASN A 377 26.94 -8.06 27.67
C ASN A 377 26.01 -9.16 27.13
N TRP A 378 26.55 -10.37 27.03
CA TRP A 378 25.82 -11.54 26.55
C TRP A 378 24.94 -12.20 27.61
N ASP A 379 25.07 -11.89 28.89
CA ASP A 379 24.32 -12.56 29.97
C ASP A 379 22.81 -12.35 29.81
N SER A 380 22.40 -11.10 29.57
CA SER A 380 21.00 -10.75 29.37
C SER A 380 20.40 -11.35 28.08
N TYR A 381 21.23 -11.53 27.05
CA TYR A 381 20.83 -12.21 25.83
C TYR A 381 20.68 -13.72 26.06
N ASN A 382 21.68 -14.35 26.68
CA ASN A 382 21.72 -15.79 26.95
C ASN A 382 20.59 -16.22 27.91
N GLU A 383 20.23 -15.38 28.88
CA GLU A 383 19.06 -15.60 29.75
C GLU A 383 17.77 -15.71 28.94
N ALA A 384 17.51 -14.76 28.04
CA ALA A 384 16.33 -14.78 27.19
C ALA A 384 16.33 -15.99 26.23
N MET A 385 17.47 -16.35 25.66
CA MET A 385 17.60 -17.56 24.82
C MET A 385 17.38 -18.86 25.60
N THR A 386 17.76 -18.89 26.89
CA THR A 386 17.49 -20.04 27.77
C THR A 386 15.99 -20.23 27.96
N LEU A 387 15.25 -19.13 28.19
CA LEU A 387 13.79 -19.16 28.27
C LEU A 387 13.14 -19.57 26.95
N ALA A 388 13.69 -19.13 25.82
CA ALA A 388 13.22 -19.56 24.49
C ALA A 388 13.36 -21.07 24.30
N ASN A 389 14.50 -21.66 24.69
CA ASN A 389 14.72 -23.11 24.61
C ASN A 389 13.76 -23.89 25.53
N GLN A 390 13.51 -23.39 26.74
CA GLN A 390 12.53 -23.99 27.65
C GLN A 390 11.11 -23.95 27.06
N ALA A 391 10.70 -22.83 26.48
CA ALA A 391 9.41 -22.71 25.79
C ALA A 391 9.30 -23.68 24.59
N TRP A 392 10.40 -23.87 23.86
CA TRP A 392 10.47 -24.82 22.75
C TRP A 392 10.32 -26.28 23.23
N GLU A 393 10.99 -26.65 24.32
CA GLU A 393 10.84 -27.98 24.95
C GLU A 393 9.39 -28.23 25.41
N MET A 394 8.70 -27.18 25.87
CA MET A 394 7.27 -27.21 26.21
C MET A 394 6.33 -27.15 24.99
N ARG A 395 6.85 -27.17 23.76
CA ARG A 395 6.09 -27.06 22.50
C ARG A 395 5.26 -25.77 22.38
N SER A 396 5.73 -24.68 22.98
CA SER A 396 5.11 -23.34 22.86
C SER A 396 5.83 -22.53 21.79
N ALA A 397 5.30 -22.50 20.57
CA ALA A 397 5.87 -21.71 19.47
C ALA A 397 5.85 -20.21 19.77
N GLY A 398 4.69 -19.66 20.17
CA GLY A 398 4.55 -18.27 20.63
C GLY A 398 5.49 -17.90 21.79
N GLY A 399 5.63 -18.75 22.81
CA GLY A 399 6.56 -18.51 23.91
C GLY A 399 8.02 -18.49 23.46
N THR A 400 8.39 -19.42 22.57
CA THR A 400 9.72 -19.47 21.96
C THR A 400 10.01 -18.18 21.18
N MET A 401 9.06 -17.76 20.33
CA MET A 401 9.19 -16.56 19.50
C MET A 401 9.27 -15.29 20.35
N HIS A 402 8.48 -15.21 21.43
CA HIS A 402 8.49 -14.08 22.34
C HIS A 402 9.86 -13.91 22.99
N HIS A 403 10.42 -14.98 23.54
CA HIS A 403 11.74 -14.91 24.19
C HIS A 403 12.88 -14.63 23.21
N ILE A 404 12.79 -15.11 21.96
CA ILE A 404 13.72 -14.69 20.89
C ILE A 404 13.60 -13.19 20.60
N SER A 405 12.38 -12.66 20.49
CA SER A 405 12.15 -11.21 20.31
C SER A 405 12.81 -10.40 21.44
N VAL A 406 12.63 -10.82 22.69
CA VAL A 406 13.25 -10.20 23.87
C VAL A 406 14.78 -10.24 23.79
N ALA A 407 15.35 -11.37 23.40
CA ALA A 407 16.81 -11.53 23.25
C ALA A 407 17.36 -10.56 22.18
N LEU A 408 16.72 -10.50 21.02
CA LEU A 408 17.11 -9.60 19.92
C LEU A 408 17.04 -8.13 20.33
N ARG A 409 15.96 -7.73 20.98
CA ARG A 409 15.78 -6.36 21.45
C ARG A 409 16.87 -5.94 22.43
N ARG A 410 17.19 -6.81 23.39
CA ARG A 410 18.27 -6.59 24.36
C ARG A 410 19.61 -6.42 23.65
N LEU A 411 19.92 -7.27 22.68
CA LEU A 411 21.16 -7.18 21.88
C LEU A 411 21.24 -5.86 21.10
N LEU A 412 20.19 -5.51 20.35
CA LEU A 412 20.17 -4.30 19.52
C LEU A 412 20.24 -3.02 20.33
N SER A 413 19.59 -2.98 21.50
CA SER A 413 19.67 -1.83 22.40
C SER A 413 21.12 -1.54 22.85
N GLN A 414 21.93 -2.59 23.06
CA GLN A 414 23.34 -2.44 23.40
C GLN A 414 24.16 -1.97 22.19
N LEU A 415 23.90 -2.51 21.00
CA LEU A 415 24.56 -2.09 19.75
C LEU A 415 24.28 -0.61 19.43
N GLN A 416 23.02 -0.19 19.54
CA GLN A 416 22.62 1.20 19.33
C GLN A 416 23.25 2.15 20.35
N ALA A 417 23.33 1.76 21.63
CA ALA A 417 23.97 2.57 22.66
C ALA A 417 25.47 2.82 22.37
N LYS A 418 26.14 1.88 21.70
CA LYS A 418 27.54 2.05 21.29
C LYS A 418 27.71 2.88 20.02
N ARG A 419 26.78 2.83 19.06
CA ARG A 419 26.79 3.70 17.87
C ARG A 419 26.66 5.19 18.22
N ARG A 420 26.02 5.53 19.34
CA ARG A 420 25.82 6.91 19.81
C ARG A 420 27.03 7.49 20.58
N ARG A 421 28.06 6.69 20.86
CA ARG A 421 29.31 7.11 21.47
C ARG A 421 30.39 7.18 20.40
#